data_AF-A0A934MDR5-F1
#
_entry.id   AF-A0A934MDR5-F1
#
_cell.length_a   1.000
_cell.length_b   1.000
_cell.length_c   1.000
_cell.angle_alpha   90.00
_cell.angle_beta   90.00
_cell.angle_gamma   90.00
#
_symmetry.space_group_name_H-M   'P 1'
#
loop_
_entity.id
_entity.type
_entity.pdbx_description
1 polymer ?
#
loop_
_entity_poly.entity_id
_entity_poly.type
_entity_poly.pdbx_seq_one_letter_code
_entity_poly.pdbx_strand_id
1 'polypeptide(L)'
;MTGGPLVSIDAVEVGPVDLQEQLPVVVRLRRFLPGPDRPDYTLAVARRPVRVRSTLAHLVAEGVDLSGADPLLVRYGPDGSVEADVHGLVLAPRVQGTPFTSDMRDLPVAMAYVLDPSQMTAPAVDLTKIYYAAVVLVSGIPTTSPEETGRPTYM
;
A
#
# COMPACT_ATOMS: atom_id res chain seq x y z
N MET A 1 -7.17 19.49 4.52
CA MET A 1 -7.06 18.03 4.37
C MET A 1 -5.78 17.57 5.06
N THR A 2 -5.87 17.25 6.35
CA THR A 2 -4.73 16.88 7.19
C THR A 2 -4.27 15.48 6.78
N GLY A 3 -3.07 15.37 6.20
CA GLY A 3 -2.56 14.11 5.66
C GLY A 3 -2.08 13.15 6.75
N GLY A 4 -2.46 11.88 6.68
CA GLY A 4 -1.97 10.84 7.58
C GLY A 4 -0.45 10.61 7.47
N PRO A 5 0.12 9.80 8.38
CA PRO A 5 1.56 9.58 8.46
C PRO A 5 2.12 8.95 7.18
N LEU A 6 3.39 9.19 6.93
CA LEU A 6 4.14 8.63 5.81
C LEU A 6 4.99 7.48 6.31
N VAL A 7 5.05 6.44 5.51
CA VAL A 7 5.96 5.32 5.72
C VAL A 7 6.67 5.00 4.41
N SER A 8 7.89 4.48 4.53
CA SER A 8 8.69 3.99 3.41
C SER A 8 8.64 2.47 3.40
N ILE A 9 8.41 1.89 2.23
CA ILE A 9 8.63 0.47 1.99
C ILE A 9 10.06 0.35 1.48
N ASP A 10 10.94 -0.29 2.25
CA ASP A 10 12.39 -0.24 2.05
C ASP A 10 12.96 -1.57 1.52
N ALA A 11 12.28 -2.68 1.77
CA ALA A 11 12.67 -4.01 1.30
C ALA A 11 11.44 -4.91 1.06
N VAL A 12 11.58 -5.89 0.15
CA VAL A 12 10.64 -7.01 0.00
C VAL A 12 11.31 -8.26 0.58
N GLU A 13 10.67 -8.89 1.58
CA GLU A 13 11.12 -10.20 2.09
C GLU A 13 10.64 -11.34 1.18
N VAL A 14 9.37 -11.26 0.77
CA VAL A 14 8.72 -12.22 -0.12
C VAL A 14 7.81 -11.42 -1.04
N GLY A 15 7.92 -11.59 -2.35
CA GLY A 15 7.08 -10.87 -3.29
C GLY A 15 7.65 -10.87 -4.70
N PRO A 16 7.01 -10.14 -5.63
CA PRO A 16 7.42 -10.14 -7.02
C PRO A 16 8.64 -9.22 -7.25
N VAL A 17 9.46 -9.59 -8.23
CA VAL A 17 10.74 -8.92 -8.52
C VAL A 17 10.53 -7.47 -8.97
N ASP A 18 9.45 -7.20 -9.69
CA ASP A 18 9.09 -5.85 -10.15
C ASP A 18 8.82 -4.89 -8.98
N LEU A 19 8.29 -5.36 -7.85
CA LEU A 19 8.16 -4.53 -6.63
C LEU A 19 9.54 -4.17 -6.05
N GLN A 20 10.47 -5.13 -5.99
CA GLN A 20 11.82 -4.92 -5.48
C GLN A 20 12.58 -3.86 -6.29
N GLU A 21 12.39 -3.82 -7.60
CA GLU A 21 13.01 -2.83 -8.51
C GLU A 21 12.47 -1.40 -8.33
N GLN A 22 11.34 -1.23 -7.64
CA GLN A 22 10.68 0.06 -7.43
C GLN A 22 10.93 0.66 -6.04
N LEU A 23 11.68 -0.03 -5.20
CA LEU A 23 12.03 0.45 -3.87
C LEU A 23 13.00 1.64 -3.93
N PRO A 24 12.90 2.59 -2.96
CA PRO A 24 11.89 2.64 -1.90
C PRO A 24 10.55 3.18 -2.39
N VAL A 25 9.44 2.62 -1.87
CA VAL A 25 8.08 3.10 -2.17
C VAL A 25 7.52 3.87 -0.99
N VAL A 26 7.36 5.18 -1.15
CA VAL A 26 6.77 6.04 -0.11
C VAL A 26 5.25 6.04 -0.20
N VAL A 27 4.60 5.69 0.89
CA VAL A 27 3.14 5.60 0.98
C VAL A 27 2.61 6.45 2.13
N ARG A 28 1.39 6.95 1.97
CA ARG A 28 0.67 7.70 2.99
C ARG A 28 -0.43 6.84 3.57
N LEU A 29 -0.39 6.62 4.89
CA LEU A 29 -1.46 5.92 5.58
C LEU A 29 -2.72 6.80 5.61
N ARG A 30 -3.87 6.22 5.31
CA ARG A 30 -5.15 6.94 5.21
C ARG A 30 -6.06 6.64 6.38
N ARG A 31 -6.41 5.37 6.57
CA ARG A 31 -7.33 4.93 7.62
C ARG A 31 -7.18 3.44 7.90
N PHE A 32 -7.56 3.04 9.10
CA PHE A 32 -7.77 1.64 9.45
C PHE A 32 -9.09 1.15 8.85
N LEU A 33 -9.10 -0.10 8.41
CA LEU A 33 -10.26 -0.79 7.89
C LEU A 33 -10.34 -2.19 8.54
N PRO A 34 -11.51 -2.63 9.00
CA PRO A 34 -11.70 -4.03 9.30
C PRO A 34 -11.72 -4.84 8.00
N GLY A 35 -11.24 -6.08 8.04
CA GLY A 35 -11.39 -7.08 6.98
C GLY A 35 -12.04 -8.35 7.53
N PRO A 36 -12.27 -9.36 6.67
CA PRO A 36 -12.99 -10.57 7.04
C PRO A 36 -12.25 -11.46 8.06
N ASP A 37 -10.92 -11.38 8.10
CA ASP A 37 -10.01 -12.19 8.92
C ASP A 37 -9.36 -11.39 10.06
N ARG A 38 -9.18 -10.08 9.91
CA ARG A 38 -8.57 -9.21 10.93
C ARG A 38 -9.12 -7.77 10.91
N PRO A 39 -9.17 -7.07 12.05
CA PRO A 39 -9.82 -5.77 12.17
C PRO A 39 -8.90 -4.57 11.87
N ASP A 40 -7.61 -4.80 11.61
CA ASP A 40 -6.54 -3.80 11.68
C ASP A 40 -5.77 -3.62 10.36
N TYR A 41 -6.45 -3.80 9.22
CA TYR A 41 -5.88 -3.40 7.93
C TYR A 41 -5.71 -1.89 7.87
N THR A 42 -4.71 -1.43 7.12
CA THR A 42 -4.46 -0.01 6.87
C THR A 42 -4.52 0.25 5.38
N LEU A 43 -5.46 1.11 4.96
CA LEU A 43 -5.47 1.63 3.61
C LEU A 43 -4.37 2.69 3.47
N ALA A 44 -3.53 2.55 2.46
CA ALA A 44 -2.45 3.46 2.14
C ALA A 44 -2.50 3.89 0.67
N VAL A 45 -1.89 5.04 0.38
CA VAL A 45 -1.77 5.57 -0.98
C VAL A 45 -0.30 5.82 -1.29
N ALA A 46 0.22 5.16 -2.31
CA ALA A 46 1.57 5.37 -2.81
C ALA A 46 1.69 6.76 -3.48
N ARG A 47 2.79 7.48 -3.17
CA ARG A 47 3.06 8.80 -3.77
C ARG A 47 3.32 8.72 -5.27
N ARG A 48 3.92 7.62 -5.71
CA ARG A 48 4.09 7.24 -7.12
C ARG A 48 3.34 5.92 -7.34
N PRO A 49 2.76 5.69 -8.52
CA PRO A 49 2.13 4.42 -8.81
C PRO A 49 3.18 3.30 -8.72
N VAL A 50 2.79 2.19 -8.13
CA VAL A 50 3.55 0.95 -8.14
C VAL A 50 3.11 0.16 -9.36
N ARG A 51 4.05 -0.11 -10.26
CA ARG A 51 3.83 -0.96 -11.41
C ARG A 51 3.71 -2.40 -10.96
N VAL A 52 2.70 -3.08 -11.47
CA VAL A 52 2.45 -4.49 -11.23
C VAL A 52 2.48 -5.19 -12.57
N ARG A 53 3.27 -6.25 -12.69
CA ARG A 53 3.27 -7.14 -13.85
C ARG A 53 2.85 -8.53 -13.43
N SER A 54 1.81 -9.03 -14.06
CA SER A 54 1.27 -10.36 -13.80
C SER A 54 0.63 -10.93 -15.07
N THR A 55 -0.10 -12.03 -14.93
CA THR A 55 -0.97 -12.56 -15.98
C THR A 55 -2.40 -12.65 -15.46
N LEU A 56 -3.38 -12.57 -16.37
CA LEU A 56 -4.79 -12.73 -16.02
C LEU A 56 -5.04 -14.09 -15.35
N ALA A 57 -4.42 -15.15 -15.87
CA ALA A 57 -4.51 -16.49 -15.30
C ALA A 57 -4.00 -16.55 -13.86
N HIS A 58 -2.88 -15.89 -13.58
CA HIS A 58 -2.32 -15.81 -12.21
C HIS A 58 -3.25 -15.05 -11.26
N LEU A 59 -3.73 -13.86 -11.65
CA LEU A 59 -4.63 -13.06 -10.81
C LEU A 59 -5.94 -13.79 -10.51
N VAL A 60 -6.52 -14.48 -11.49
CA VAL A 60 -7.74 -15.27 -11.31
C VAL A 60 -7.50 -16.48 -10.40
N ALA A 61 -6.35 -17.17 -10.53
CA ALA A 61 -5.99 -18.28 -9.67
C ALA A 61 -5.85 -17.87 -8.19
N GLU A 62 -5.42 -16.62 -7.95
CA GLU A 62 -5.33 -16.00 -6.63
C GLU A 62 -6.68 -15.45 -6.13
N GLY A 63 -7.76 -15.62 -6.90
CA GLY A 63 -9.12 -15.20 -6.52
C GLY A 63 -9.39 -13.70 -6.67
N VAL A 64 -8.57 -12.98 -7.44
CA VAL A 64 -8.76 -11.56 -7.71
C VAL A 64 -9.89 -11.38 -8.74
N ASP A 65 -10.90 -10.59 -8.37
CA ASP A 65 -11.94 -10.16 -9.31
C ASP A 65 -11.52 -8.84 -9.98
N LEU A 66 -11.27 -8.91 -11.28
CA LEU A 66 -10.88 -7.76 -12.11
C LEU A 66 -12.08 -7.09 -12.80
N SER A 67 -13.31 -7.54 -12.55
CA SER A 67 -14.52 -6.95 -13.15
C SER A 67 -14.71 -5.46 -12.78
N GLY A 68 -14.23 -5.07 -11.59
CA GLY A 68 -14.20 -3.70 -11.12
C GLY A 68 -12.88 -2.96 -11.35
N ALA A 69 -11.91 -3.57 -12.04
CA ALA A 69 -10.62 -2.94 -12.27
C ALA A 69 -10.76 -1.69 -13.14
N ASP A 70 -10.03 -0.63 -12.81
CA ASP A 70 -10.04 0.60 -13.60
C ASP A 70 -9.26 0.37 -14.92
N PRO A 71 -9.89 0.49 -16.10
CA PRO A 71 -9.21 0.28 -17.38
C PRO A 71 -8.13 1.31 -17.68
N LEU A 72 -8.08 2.44 -16.96
CA LEU A 72 -6.98 3.41 -17.05
C LEU A 72 -5.76 2.97 -16.24
N LEU A 73 -5.98 2.18 -15.18
CA LEU A 73 -4.91 1.70 -14.30
C LEU A 73 -4.44 0.31 -14.68
N VAL A 74 -5.32 -0.54 -15.21
CA VAL A 74 -5.04 -1.94 -15.56
C VAL A 74 -5.15 -2.13 -17.07
N ARG A 75 -4.04 -2.59 -17.68
CA ARG A 75 -3.92 -2.86 -19.11
C ARG A 75 -3.74 -4.37 -19.33
N TYR A 76 -4.42 -4.89 -20.34
CA TYR A 76 -4.38 -6.30 -20.72
C TYR A 76 -3.65 -6.47 -22.05
N GLY A 77 -2.67 -7.37 -22.10
CA GLY A 77 -2.00 -7.78 -23.32
C GLY A 77 -2.77 -8.88 -24.06
N PRO A 78 -2.56 -9.04 -25.38
CA PRO A 78 -3.19 -10.09 -26.18
C PRO A 78 -2.72 -11.51 -25.80
N ASP A 79 -1.59 -11.61 -25.12
CA ASP A 79 -0.99 -12.84 -24.57
C ASP A 79 -1.52 -13.19 -23.17
N GLY A 80 -2.46 -12.40 -22.63
CA GLY A 80 -2.96 -12.55 -21.27
C GLY A 80 -2.07 -11.92 -20.19
N SER A 81 -1.05 -11.16 -20.57
CA SER A 81 -0.30 -10.31 -19.64
C SER A 81 -1.18 -9.21 -19.05
N VAL A 82 -0.89 -8.83 -17.81
CA VAL A 82 -1.56 -7.74 -17.09
C VAL A 82 -0.50 -6.80 -16.57
N GLU A 83 -0.61 -5.53 -16.95
CA GLU A 83 0.17 -4.44 -16.38
C GLU A 83 -0.75 -3.47 -15.64
N ALA A 84 -0.43 -3.13 -14.40
CA ALA A 84 -1.19 -2.16 -13.63
C ALA A 84 -0.32 -1.06 -13.01
N ASP A 85 -0.81 0.18 -13.03
CA ASP A 85 -0.23 1.32 -12.32
C ASP A 85 -1.05 1.60 -11.04
N VAL A 86 -0.62 1.07 -9.90
CA VAL A 86 -1.43 1.02 -8.67
C VAL A 86 -1.02 2.10 -7.67
N HIS A 87 -1.98 2.92 -7.25
CA HIS A 87 -1.77 3.87 -6.14
C HIS A 87 -2.28 3.36 -4.80
N GLY A 88 -3.39 2.61 -4.79
CA GLY A 88 -4.01 2.13 -3.57
C GLY A 88 -3.33 0.86 -3.06
N LEU A 89 -2.99 0.84 -1.79
CA LEU A 89 -2.37 -0.31 -1.14
C LEU A 89 -3.12 -0.65 0.14
N VAL A 90 -3.19 -1.94 0.46
CA VAL A 90 -3.63 -2.43 1.77
C VAL A 90 -2.43 -3.00 2.50
N LEU A 91 -2.20 -2.53 3.73
CA LEU A 91 -1.10 -2.92 4.58
C LEU A 91 -1.63 -3.58 5.85
N ALA A 92 -0.98 -4.67 6.28
CA ALA A 92 -1.32 -5.37 7.51
C ALA A 92 -0.03 -5.82 8.23
N PRO A 93 0.31 -5.26 9.41
CA PRO A 93 1.45 -5.72 10.19
C PRO A 93 1.36 -7.21 10.49
N ARG A 94 2.48 -7.94 10.43
CA ARG A 94 2.48 -9.40 10.65
C ARG A 94 1.99 -9.80 12.04
N VAL A 95 2.16 -8.93 13.03
CA VAL A 95 1.57 -9.07 14.37
C VAL A 95 0.35 -8.16 14.48
N GLN A 96 -0.82 -8.76 14.70
CA GLN A 96 -2.09 -8.05 14.84
C GLN A 96 -2.03 -7.00 15.96
N GLY A 97 -2.58 -5.82 15.71
CA GLY A 97 -2.62 -4.70 16.65
C GLY A 97 -1.34 -3.87 16.72
N THR A 98 -0.30 -4.21 15.95
CA THR A 98 0.94 -3.42 15.92
C THR A 98 0.70 -2.07 15.25
N PRO A 99 0.98 -0.94 15.92
CA PRO A 99 0.76 0.38 15.33
C PRO A 99 1.87 0.74 14.34
N PHE A 100 1.52 1.57 13.34
CA PHE A 100 2.51 2.27 12.51
C PHE A 100 2.98 3.53 13.23
N THR A 101 4.26 3.60 13.61
CA THR A 101 4.86 4.77 14.29
C THR A 101 5.93 5.43 13.43
N SER A 102 6.28 6.68 13.70
CA SER A 102 7.26 7.43 12.90
C SER A 102 8.72 7.03 13.16
N ASP A 103 8.98 6.35 14.27
CA ASP A 103 10.29 5.85 14.70
C ASP A 103 10.51 4.37 14.40
N MET A 104 9.48 3.65 13.92
CA MET A 104 9.61 2.25 13.55
C MET A 104 10.60 2.07 12.39
N ARG A 105 11.32 0.96 12.41
CA ARG A 105 12.24 0.55 11.35
C ARG A 105 11.98 -0.90 11.00
N ASP A 106 12.02 -1.20 9.71
CA ASP A 106 11.96 -2.56 9.18
C ASP A 106 10.79 -3.39 9.72
N LEU A 107 9.63 -2.76 9.93
CA LEU A 107 8.43 -3.45 10.41
C LEU A 107 7.93 -4.40 9.29
N PRO A 108 7.82 -5.72 9.53
CA PRO A 108 7.31 -6.64 8.53
C PRO A 108 5.79 -6.50 8.38
N VAL A 109 5.37 -6.25 7.14
CA VAL A 109 3.99 -5.91 6.78
C VAL A 109 3.57 -6.74 5.56
N ALA A 110 2.42 -7.39 5.65
CA ALA A 110 1.73 -7.94 4.49
C ALA A 110 1.16 -6.79 3.65
N MET A 111 1.48 -6.79 2.36
CA MET A 111 1.09 -5.76 1.40
C MET A 111 0.26 -6.38 0.28
N ALA A 112 -0.83 -5.70 -0.07
CA ALA A 112 -1.67 -6.03 -1.21
C ALA A 112 -1.92 -4.79 -2.09
N TYR A 113 -2.00 -5.00 -3.40
CA TYR A 113 -2.37 -3.98 -4.39
C TYR A 113 -3.89 -3.83 -4.45
N VAL A 114 -4.39 -2.60 -4.49
CA VAL A 114 -5.80 -2.31 -4.76
C VAL A 114 -5.98 -2.20 -6.28
N LEU A 115 -6.64 -3.20 -6.88
CA LEU A 115 -6.87 -3.26 -8.33
C LEU A 115 -8.26 -2.71 -8.71
N ASP A 116 -9.25 -2.89 -7.84
CA ASP A 116 -10.55 -2.23 -7.94
C ASP A 116 -10.56 -0.96 -7.05
N PRO A 117 -10.65 0.25 -7.65
CA PRO A 117 -10.59 1.51 -6.90
C PRO A 117 -11.78 1.72 -5.95
N SER A 118 -12.88 0.98 -6.07
CA SER A 118 -14.00 1.06 -5.12
C SER A 118 -13.59 0.69 -3.69
N GLN A 119 -12.53 -0.12 -3.52
CA GLN A 119 -11.94 -0.42 -2.22
C GLN A 119 -11.41 0.84 -1.49
N MET A 120 -11.07 1.90 -2.21
CA MET A 120 -10.55 3.14 -1.63
C MET A 120 -11.59 3.88 -0.76
N THR A 121 -12.87 3.70 -1.06
CA THR A 121 -13.98 4.32 -0.32
C THR A 121 -14.73 3.32 0.55
N ALA A 122 -14.56 2.01 0.33
CA ALA A 122 -15.21 0.94 1.08
C ALA A 122 -14.95 1.01 2.60
N PRO A 123 -15.95 0.66 3.44
CA PRO A 123 -15.84 0.72 4.90
C PRO A 123 -15.06 -0.45 5.51
N ALA A 124 -14.80 -1.50 4.73
CA ALA A 124 -14.05 -2.69 5.11
C ALA A 124 -13.16 -3.14 3.93
N VAL A 125 -12.15 -3.96 4.21
CA VAL A 125 -11.34 -4.62 3.18
C VAL A 125 -12.13 -5.77 2.57
N ASP A 126 -12.28 -5.72 1.26
CA ASP A 126 -12.77 -6.83 0.43
C ASP A 126 -11.56 -7.52 -0.20
N LEU A 127 -11.29 -8.75 0.24
CA LEU A 127 -10.13 -9.51 -0.23
C LEU A 127 -10.20 -9.86 -1.73
N THR A 128 -11.40 -9.84 -2.34
CA THR A 128 -11.57 -10.12 -3.77
C THR A 128 -11.12 -8.95 -4.65
N LYS A 129 -11.03 -7.74 -4.08
CA LYS A 129 -10.69 -6.48 -4.78
C LYS A 129 -9.22 -6.11 -4.70
N ILE A 130 -8.46 -6.88 -3.92
CA ILE A 130 -7.04 -6.66 -3.70
C ILE A 130 -6.27 -7.89 -4.16
N TYR A 131 -5.00 -7.69 -4.51
CA TYR A 131 -4.09 -8.77 -4.83
C TYR A 131 -2.96 -8.80 -3.81
N TYR A 132 -2.88 -9.88 -3.01
CA TYR A 132 -1.78 -10.07 -2.08
C TYR A 132 -0.46 -10.17 -2.83
N ALA A 133 0.43 -9.23 -2.55
CA ALA A 133 1.64 -9.04 -3.34
C ALA A 133 2.88 -9.54 -2.61
N ALA A 134 3.02 -9.17 -1.33
CA ALA A 134 4.30 -9.29 -0.67
C ALA A 134 4.23 -9.28 0.86
N VAL A 135 5.30 -9.77 1.48
CA VAL A 135 5.76 -9.33 2.80
C VAL A 135 6.89 -8.33 2.59
N VAL A 136 6.73 -7.13 3.13
CA VAL A 136 7.68 -6.02 2.97
C VAL A 136 8.12 -5.47 4.31
N LEU A 137 9.30 -4.84 4.34
CA LEU A 137 9.83 -4.13 5.50
C LEU A 137 9.51 -2.65 5.36
N VAL A 138 8.88 -2.08 6.39
CA VAL A 138 8.36 -0.71 6.39
C VAL A 138 8.99 0.11 7.50
N SER A 139 9.48 1.30 7.18
CA SER A 139 10.00 2.27 8.16
C SER A 139 9.13 3.51 8.23
N GLY A 140 9.02 4.09 9.43
CA GLY A 140 8.36 5.37 9.64
C GLY A 140 9.17 6.51 9.02
N ILE A 141 8.49 7.45 8.36
CA ILE A 141 9.12 8.71 7.94
C ILE A 141 8.72 9.78 8.95
N PRO A 142 9.67 10.36 9.70
CA PRO A 142 9.40 11.49 10.58
C PRO A 142 8.81 12.62 9.75
N THR A 143 7.64 13.12 10.14
CA THR A 143 7.13 14.35 9.54
C THR A 143 7.88 15.48 10.24
N THR A 144 9.06 15.83 9.74
CA THR A 144 9.76 17.03 10.22
C THR A 144 8.91 18.23 9.82
N SER A 145 8.16 18.79 10.76
CA SER A 145 7.78 20.20 10.68
C SER A 145 9.10 20.99 10.66
N PRO A 146 9.39 21.77 9.62
CA PRO A 146 10.50 22.70 9.72
C PRO A 146 10.12 23.73 10.80
N GLU A 147 10.91 23.77 11.86
CA GLU A 147 11.30 25.01 12.53
C GLU A 147 10.23 25.76 13.34
N GLU A 148 10.01 25.32 14.58
CA GLU A 148 9.71 26.22 15.70
C GLU A 148 11.05 26.76 16.26
N THR A 149 11.87 27.36 15.40
CA THR A 149 13.12 28.03 15.80
C THR A 149 12.95 29.54 15.58
N GLY A 150 13.00 30.29 16.67
CA GLY A 150 13.28 31.73 16.64
C GLY A 150 12.07 32.66 16.68
N ARG A 151 11.36 32.73 17.81
CA ARG A 151 10.88 34.04 18.28
C ARG A 151 11.86 34.54 19.35
N PRO A 152 12.73 35.52 19.07
CA PRO A 152 13.41 36.21 20.15
C PRO A 152 12.36 36.99 20.94
N THR A 153 12.29 36.71 22.24
CA THR A 153 11.64 37.59 23.21
C THR A 153 12.36 38.94 23.18
N TYR A 154 11.70 39.98 22.66
CA TYR A 154 12.14 41.35 22.90
C TYR A 154 11.36 41.88 24.11
N MET A 155 12.12 42.22 25.15
CA MET A 155 11.72 43.10 26.24
C MET A 155 11.68 44.54 25.74
#